data_AF-A0AAV9E9B1-F1
#
_entry.id   AF-A0AAV9E9B1-F1
#
_cell.length_a   1.000
_cell.length_b   1.000
_cell.length_c   1.000
_cell.angle_alpha   90.00
_cell.angle_beta   90.00
_cell.angle_gamma   90.00
#
_symmetry.space_group_name_H-M   'P 1'
#
loop_
_entity.id
_entity.type
_entity.pdbx_description
1 polymer ?
#
loop_
_entity_poly.entity_id
_entity_poly.type
_entity_poly.pdbx_seq_one_letter_code
_entity_poly.pdbx_strand_id
1 'polypeptide(L)'
;MFTVGDKVIATSAVFGTEIWPAAEYGRTMYTIRQRIGPLLMKMQKRYGKLEDSGELTEKEIIRAERNSGVVSNRVREIQMQNYMRKMEQKKGRENDLREGLKLYRDGKYEDALEKFESVLGSKPEPNEASVASYNVACCYSKLNQVQAGLSALEDAMQAGYEDYKKYDESFINENAINAIKSLFGFNKK
;
A
#
# COMPACT_ATOMS: atom_id res chain seq x y z
N MET A 1 -10.31 24.19 0.66
CA MET A 1 -9.29 23.13 0.75
C MET A 1 -9.95 21.82 1.19
N PHE A 2 -9.48 20.67 0.71
CA PHE A 2 -9.83 19.34 1.23
C PHE A 2 -8.96 19.01 2.44
N THR A 3 -9.44 18.17 3.35
CA THR A 3 -8.73 17.75 4.56
C THR A 3 -8.63 16.23 4.66
N VAL A 4 -7.67 15.72 5.45
CA VAL A 4 -7.54 14.28 5.72
C VAL A 4 -8.88 13.73 6.22
N GLY A 5 -9.44 12.74 5.52
CA GLY A 5 -10.78 12.19 5.75
C GLY A 5 -11.79 12.46 4.63
N ASP A 6 -11.52 13.43 3.74
CA ASP A 6 -12.29 13.62 2.50
C ASP A 6 -12.00 12.49 1.50
N LYS A 7 -13.02 12.04 0.75
CA LYS A 7 -12.94 10.84 -0.10
C LYS A 7 -12.78 11.20 -1.57
N VAL A 8 -11.87 10.52 -2.27
CA VAL A 8 -11.79 10.56 -3.75
C VAL A 8 -12.91 9.68 -4.31
N ILE A 9 -13.77 10.24 -5.16
CA ILE A 9 -14.88 9.51 -5.81
C ILE A 9 -14.56 9.18 -7.27
N ALA A 10 -13.80 10.03 -7.95
CA ALA A 10 -13.45 9.84 -9.36
C ALA A 10 -12.11 10.50 -9.68
N THR A 11 -11.34 9.90 -10.58
CA THR A 11 -10.11 10.46 -11.12
C THR A 11 -10.20 10.52 -12.63
N SER A 12 -9.61 11.56 -13.22
CA SER A 12 -9.49 11.64 -14.67
C SER A 12 -8.53 10.58 -15.20
N ALA A 13 -8.81 10.07 -16.40
CA ALA A 13 -7.98 9.09 -17.09
C ALA A 13 -6.53 9.57 -17.28
N VAL A 14 -5.62 8.62 -17.52
CA VAL A 14 -4.22 8.92 -17.83
C VAL A 14 -4.10 9.74 -19.11
N PHE A 15 -4.97 9.46 -20.09
CA PHE A 15 -5.04 10.16 -21.37
C PHE A 15 -6.45 10.73 -21.58
N GLY A 16 -6.54 11.94 -22.15
CA GLY A 16 -7.81 12.60 -22.44
C GLY A 16 -8.45 13.32 -21.23
N THR A 17 -9.72 13.69 -21.39
CA THR A 17 -10.49 14.47 -20.42
C THR A 17 -11.56 13.65 -19.68
N GLU A 18 -11.59 12.35 -19.91
CA GLU A 18 -12.57 11.45 -19.31
C GLU A 18 -12.34 11.29 -17.80
N ILE A 19 -13.44 11.14 -17.05
CA ILE A 19 -13.44 10.97 -15.59
C ILE A 19 -14.03 9.61 -15.26
N TRP A 20 -13.23 8.77 -14.59
CA TRP A 20 -13.60 7.42 -14.20
C TRP A 20 -13.79 7.33 -12.69
N PRO A 21 -14.70 6.46 -12.19
CA PRO A 21 -14.84 6.21 -10.76
C PRO A 21 -13.49 5.84 -10.14
N ALA A 22 -13.19 6.41 -8.97
CA ALA A 22 -11.99 6.06 -8.22
C ALA A 22 -12.16 4.60 -7.77
N ALA A 23 -11.42 3.73 -8.45
CA ALA A 23 -11.44 2.30 -8.25
C ALA A 23 -10.61 1.92 -7.00
N GLU A 24 -10.18 0.67 -6.91
CA GLU A 24 -9.22 0.22 -5.91
C GLU A 24 -8.00 1.15 -5.81
N TYR A 25 -7.42 1.24 -4.62
CA TYR A 25 -6.35 2.18 -4.29
C TYR A 25 -5.21 2.16 -5.32
N GLY A 26 -4.74 0.96 -5.70
CA GLY A 26 -3.65 0.79 -6.68
C GLY A 26 -3.96 1.46 -8.02
N ARG A 27 -5.13 1.20 -8.61
CA ARG A 27 -5.56 1.82 -9.87
C ARG A 27 -5.69 3.33 -9.78
N THR A 28 -6.28 3.81 -8.69
CA THR A 28 -6.39 5.25 -8.44
C THR A 28 -5.00 5.90 -8.38
N MET A 29 -4.07 5.30 -7.64
CA MET A 29 -2.69 5.81 -7.54
C MET A 29 -1.92 5.70 -8.85
N TYR A 30 -2.10 4.63 -9.62
CA TYR A 30 -1.53 4.49 -10.95
C TYR A 30 -1.95 5.63 -11.87
N THR A 31 -3.26 5.95 -11.93
CA THR A 31 -3.75 7.07 -12.75
C THR A 31 -3.17 8.41 -12.34
N ILE A 32 -3.02 8.63 -11.03
CA ILE A 32 -2.42 9.85 -10.48
C ILE A 32 -0.94 9.95 -10.88
N ARG A 33 -0.19 8.86 -10.79
CA ARG A 33 1.26 8.85 -11.06
C ARG A 33 1.59 8.97 -12.55
N GLN A 34 0.81 8.32 -13.41
CA GLN A 34 1.07 8.28 -14.85
C GLN A 34 0.46 9.46 -15.61
N ARG A 35 -0.32 10.34 -14.94
CA ARG A 35 -1.01 11.44 -15.62
C ARG A 35 -0.04 12.44 -16.22
N ILE A 36 -0.15 12.63 -17.54
CA ILE A 36 0.50 13.72 -18.26
C ILE A 36 -0.47 14.91 -18.32
N GLY A 37 -0.11 16.01 -17.68
CA GLY A 37 -0.92 17.23 -17.60
C GLY A 37 -1.76 17.35 -16.32
N PRO A 38 -2.75 18.25 -16.27
CA PRO A 38 -3.49 18.56 -15.05
C PRO A 38 -4.39 17.38 -14.62
N LEU A 39 -4.17 16.85 -13.41
CA LEU A 39 -5.00 15.82 -12.80
C LEU A 39 -6.32 16.41 -12.28
N LEU A 40 -7.45 15.86 -12.73
CA LEU A 40 -8.78 16.24 -12.26
C LEU A 40 -9.32 15.14 -11.33
N MET A 41 -9.80 15.54 -10.16
CA MET A 41 -10.36 14.63 -9.17
C MET A 41 -11.71 15.13 -8.69
N LYS A 42 -12.69 14.23 -8.63
CA LYS A 42 -13.97 14.50 -7.97
C LYS A 42 -13.85 14.04 -6.52
N MET A 43 -13.94 15.00 -5.61
CA MET A 43 -13.78 14.77 -4.18
C MET A 43 -15.12 14.91 -3.45
N GLN A 44 -15.36 14.04 -2.47
CA GLN A 44 -16.43 14.19 -1.49
C GLN A 44 -15.86 14.90 -0.26
N LYS A 45 -16.36 16.10 0.05
CA LYS A 45 -16.10 16.69 1.36
C LYS A 45 -16.78 15.87 2.44
N ARG A 46 -15.99 15.46 3.42
CA ARG A 46 -16.40 14.79 4.66
C ARG A 46 -15.97 15.57 5.90
N TYR A 47 -15.31 16.72 5.73
CA TYR A 47 -14.91 17.61 6.82
C TYR A 47 -14.06 16.89 7.88
N GLY A 48 -13.22 15.96 7.43
CA GLY A 48 -12.37 15.16 8.30
C GLY A 48 -13.06 14.00 9.02
N LYS A 49 -14.35 13.75 8.75
CA LYS A 49 -15.04 12.55 9.24
C LYS A 49 -14.69 11.36 8.37
N LEU A 50 -13.87 10.45 8.92
CA LEU A 50 -13.76 9.08 8.41
C LEU A 50 -15.16 8.44 8.47
N GLU A 51 -15.47 7.54 7.54
CA GLU A 51 -16.80 6.91 7.42
C GLU A 51 -17.29 6.43 8.80
N ASP A 52 -18.29 7.13 9.32
CA ASP A 52 -18.85 6.95 10.66
C ASP A 52 -20.23 6.34 10.45
N SER A 53 -20.40 5.06 10.79
CA SER A 53 -21.61 4.28 10.50
C SER A 53 -22.82 4.69 11.37
N GLY A 54 -22.76 5.80 12.11
CA GLY A 54 -23.81 6.22 13.04
C GLY A 54 -23.92 5.35 14.30
N GLU A 55 -23.08 4.33 14.42
CA GLU A 55 -22.84 3.58 15.64
C GLU A 55 -21.71 4.27 16.41
N LEU A 56 -21.81 4.34 17.75
CA LEU A 56 -20.68 4.75 18.59
C LEU A 56 -19.44 4.00 18.10
N THR A 57 -18.38 4.73 17.76
CA THR A 57 -17.17 4.10 17.27
C THR A 57 -16.70 3.10 18.32
N GLU A 58 -16.16 1.96 17.90
CA GLU A 58 -15.65 0.92 18.81
C GLU A 58 -14.73 1.51 19.90
N LYS A 59 -14.00 2.58 19.56
CA LYS A 59 -13.17 3.36 20.48
C LYS A 59 -13.95 4.09 21.57
N GLU A 60 -15.11 4.63 21.27
CA GLU A 60 -15.99 5.32 22.22
C GLU A 60 -16.67 4.33 23.17
N ILE A 61 -17.11 3.18 22.67
CA ILE A 61 -17.67 2.09 23.49
C ILE A 61 -16.59 1.57 24.46
N ILE A 62 -15.40 1.25 23.95
CA ILE A 62 -14.28 0.78 24.77
C ILE A 62 -13.86 1.84 25.80
N ARG A 63 -13.84 3.13 25.44
CA ARG A 63 -13.47 4.22 26.35
C ARG A 63 -14.51 4.41 27.46
N ALA A 64 -15.79 4.40 27.11
CA ALA A 64 -16.88 4.53 28.08
C ALA A 64 -16.89 3.37 29.08
N GLU A 65 -16.66 2.14 28.60
CA GLU A 65 -16.63 0.96 29.48
C GLU A 65 -15.39 0.92 30.38
N ARG A 66 -14.20 1.27 29.88
CA ARG A 66 -13.00 1.43 30.73
C ARG A 66 -13.21 2.46 31.83
N ASN A 67 -13.89 3.57 31.53
CA ASN A 67 -14.21 4.61 32.52
C ASN A 67 -15.26 4.13 33.54
N SER A 68 -16.10 3.17 33.17
CA SER A 68 -17.13 2.59 34.05
C SER A 68 -16.64 1.45 34.95
N GLY A 69 -15.43 0.91 34.70
CA GLY A 69 -14.86 -0.21 35.46
C GLY A 69 -15.49 -1.57 35.18
N VAL A 70 -16.45 -1.67 34.26
CA VAL A 70 -17.13 -2.91 33.87
C VAL A 70 -16.76 -3.26 32.42
N VAL A 71 -16.30 -4.49 32.18
CA VAL A 71 -16.07 -5.00 30.82
C VAL A 71 -17.30 -5.79 30.40
N SER A 72 -18.09 -5.25 29.48
CA SER A 72 -19.28 -5.92 28.97
C SER A 72 -18.94 -6.98 27.93
N ASN A 73 -19.90 -7.88 27.65
CA ASN A 73 -19.79 -8.82 26.54
C ASN A 73 -19.65 -8.12 25.19
N ARG A 74 -20.20 -6.90 25.04
CA ARG A 74 -20.12 -6.11 23.81
C ARG A 74 -18.69 -5.67 23.49
N VAL A 75 -17.90 -5.28 24.50
CA VAL A 75 -16.46 -4.97 24.30
C VAL A 75 -15.66 -6.22 23.92
N ARG A 76 -15.98 -7.38 24.50
CA ARG A 76 -15.34 -8.65 24.10
C ARG A 76 -15.62 -8.99 22.64
N GLU A 77 -16.86 -8.83 22.20
CA GLU A 77 -17.25 -9.03 20.79
C GLU A 77 -16.53 -8.07 19.85
N ILE A 78 -16.47 -6.78 20.19
CA ILE A 78 -15.73 -5.76 19.42
C ILE A 78 -14.24 -6.11 19.33
N GLN A 79 -13.62 -6.54 20.42
CA GLN A 79 -12.21 -6.95 20.43
C GLN A 79 -11.97 -8.18 19.55
N MET A 80 -12.87 -9.16 19.62
CA MET A 80 -12.81 -10.36 18.79
C MET A 80 -13.00 -10.04 17.30
N GLN A 81 -13.98 -9.21 16.94
CA GLN A 81 -14.18 -8.75 15.57
C GLN A 81 -12.97 -7.98 15.03
N ASN A 82 -12.41 -7.06 15.82
CA ASN A 82 -11.20 -6.33 15.45
C ASN A 82 -9.99 -7.26 15.24
N TYR A 83 -9.83 -8.24 16.12
CA TYR A 83 -8.78 -9.25 15.98
C TYR A 83 -8.95 -10.03 14.67
N MET A 84 -10.16 -10.52 14.39
CA MET A 84 -10.45 -11.26 13.15
C MET A 84 -10.21 -10.40 11.91
N ARG A 85 -10.65 -9.13 11.92
CA ARG A 85 -10.42 -8.18 10.82
C ARG A 85 -8.94 -7.90 10.60
N LYS A 86 -8.16 -7.75 11.67
CA LYS A 86 -6.69 -7.58 11.58
C LYS A 86 -6.04 -8.81 10.96
N MET A 87 -6.46 -10.01 11.38
CA MET A 87 -5.95 -11.27 10.83
C MET A 87 -6.31 -11.46 9.36
N GLU A 88 -7.54 -11.10 8.97
CA GLU A 88 -8.00 -11.17 7.58
C GLU A 88 -7.24 -10.19 6.68
N GLN A 89 -7.04 -8.95 7.12
CA GLN A 89 -6.23 -7.98 6.39
C GLN A 89 -4.78 -8.45 6.22
N LYS A 90 -4.19 -9.03 7.28
CA LYS A 90 -2.85 -9.61 7.20
C LYS A 90 -2.79 -10.73 6.15
N LYS A 91 -3.74 -11.65 6.19
CA LYS A 91 -3.85 -12.75 5.21
C LYS A 91 -4.05 -12.21 3.79
N GLY A 92 -4.85 -11.16 3.62
CA GLY A 92 -5.04 -10.48 2.33
C GLY A 92 -3.72 -9.93 1.78
N ARG A 93 -2.94 -9.22 2.60
CA ARG A 93 -1.61 -8.71 2.21
C ARG A 93 -0.63 -9.82 1.87
N GLU A 94 -0.61 -10.90 2.65
CA GLU A 94 0.23 -12.07 2.35
C GLU A 94 -0.13 -12.72 1.01
N ASN A 95 -1.43 -12.77 0.68
CA ASN A 95 -1.91 -13.27 -0.62
C ASN A 95 -1.51 -12.34 -1.76
N ASP A 96 -1.71 -11.03 -1.62
CA ASP A 96 -1.31 -10.04 -2.63
C ASP A 96 0.19 -10.08 -2.88
N LEU A 97 1.02 -10.22 -1.83
CA LEU A 97 2.48 -10.40 -1.97
C LEU A 97 2.80 -11.66 -2.78
N ARG A 98 2.17 -12.80 -2.46
CA ARG A 98 2.40 -14.06 -3.16
C ARG A 98 1.97 -13.98 -4.62
N GLU A 99 0.83 -13.36 -4.89
CA GLU A 99 0.31 -13.18 -6.25
C GLU A 99 1.20 -12.23 -7.07
N GLY A 100 1.60 -11.10 -6.50
CA GLY A 100 2.53 -10.17 -7.13
C GLY A 100 3.85 -10.83 -7.50
N LEU A 101 4.41 -11.68 -6.62
CA LEU A 101 5.63 -12.43 -6.91
C LEU A 101 5.45 -13.44 -8.05
N LYS A 102 4.28 -14.09 -8.13
CA LYS A 102 3.97 -15.00 -9.24
C LYS A 102 3.89 -14.23 -10.56
N LEU A 103 3.15 -13.13 -10.59
CA LEU A 103 3.02 -12.26 -11.77
C LEU A 103 4.38 -11.70 -12.22
N TYR A 104 5.25 -11.33 -11.27
CA TYR A 104 6.60 -10.88 -11.56
C TYR A 104 7.42 -11.97 -12.26
N ARG A 105 7.36 -13.22 -11.78
CA ARG A 105 8.05 -14.36 -12.41
C ARG A 105 7.49 -14.66 -13.81
N ASP A 106 6.20 -14.45 -14.00
CA ASP A 106 5.52 -14.60 -15.30
C ASP A 106 5.80 -13.42 -16.26
N GLY A 107 6.61 -12.43 -15.85
CA GLY A 107 6.96 -11.26 -16.66
C GLY A 107 5.88 -10.18 -16.75
N LYS A 108 4.78 -10.35 -16.00
CA LYS A 108 3.65 -9.41 -15.95
C LYS A 108 3.92 -8.33 -14.91
N TYR A 109 4.88 -7.47 -15.19
CA TYR A 109 5.39 -6.51 -14.21
C TYR A 109 4.38 -5.41 -13.83
N GLU A 110 3.45 -5.05 -14.73
CA GLU A 110 2.38 -4.08 -14.44
C GLU A 110 1.35 -4.66 -13.45
N ASP A 111 0.89 -5.88 -13.70
CA ASP A 111 -0.04 -6.59 -12.79
C ASP A 111 0.64 -6.88 -11.43
N ALA A 112 1.93 -7.23 -11.45
CA ALA A 112 2.70 -7.43 -10.23
C ALA A 112 2.81 -6.14 -9.41
N LEU A 113 3.06 -5.01 -10.08
CA LEU A 113 3.13 -3.69 -9.46
C LEU A 113 1.80 -3.33 -8.76
N GLU A 114 0.65 -3.55 -9.41
CA GLU A 114 -0.67 -3.31 -8.82
C GLU A 114 -0.84 -4.06 -7.49
N LYS A 115 -0.43 -5.34 -7.44
CA LYS A 115 -0.51 -6.16 -6.22
C LYS A 115 0.39 -5.65 -5.10
N PHE A 116 1.63 -5.29 -5.40
CA PHE A 116 2.54 -4.75 -4.38
C PHE A 116 2.09 -3.37 -3.87
N GLU A 117 1.52 -2.52 -4.72
CA GLU A 117 0.96 -1.24 -4.30
C GLU A 117 -0.31 -1.38 -3.44
N SER A 118 -1.14 -2.41 -3.69
CA SER A 118 -2.27 -2.78 -2.81
C SER A 118 -1.78 -3.09 -1.39
N VAL A 119 -0.68 -3.85 -1.27
CA VAL A 119 -0.07 -4.15 0.02
C VAL A 119 0.36 -2.86 0.72
N LEU A 120 1.05 -1.95 0.02
CA LEU A 120 1.47 -0.66 0.60
C LEU A 120 0.29 0.24 1.00
N GLY A 121 -0.80 0.22 0.24
CA GLY A 121 -2.03 0.98 0.53
C GLY A 121 -2.82 0.49 1.74
N SER A 122 -2.61 -0.76 2.17
CA SER A 122 -3.37 -1.41 3.24
C SER A 122 -2.73 -1.33 4.63
N LYS A 123 -1.83 -0.36 4.83
CA LYS A 123 -1.08 -0.11 6.08
C LYS A 123 -0.39 -1.38 6.60
N PRO A 124 0.56 -1.91 5.82
CA PRO A 124 1.29 -3.13 6.18
C PRO A 124 2.13 -2.94 7.45
N GLU A 125 2.46 -4.04 8.10
CA GLU A 125 3.52 -4.03 9.14
C GLU A 125 4.86 -3.66 8.47
N PRO A 126 5.84 -3.08 9.19
CA PRO A 126 7.08 -2.57 8.61
C PRO A 126 7.81 -3.57 7.70
N ASN A 127 7.83 -4.84 8.10
CA ASN A 127 8.44 -5.92 7.31
C ASN A 127 7.70 -6.13 5.97
N GLU A 128 6.37 -6.22 6.01
CA GLU A 128 5.54 -6.39 4.81
C GLU A 128 5.66 -5.18 3.87
N ALA A 129 5.68 -3.97 4.45
CA ALA A 129 5.86 -2.73 3.72
C ALA A 129 7.17 -2.74 2.94
N SER A 130 8.24 -3.15 3.61
CA SER A 130 9.56 -3.14 3.02
C SER A 130 9.73 -4.13 1.86
N VAL A 131 9.17 -5.33 2.00
CA VAL A 131 9.15 -6.35 0.95
C VAL A 131 8.33 -5.85 -0.25
N ALA A 132 7.16 -5.26 -0.01
CA ALA A 132 6.34 -4.70 -1.07
C ALA A 132 7.05 -3.55 -1.80
N SER A 133 7.65 -2.60 -1.08
CA SER A 133 8.40 -1.48 -1.67
C SER A 133 9.59 -1.95 -2.51
N TYR A 134 10.34 -2.94 -2.02
CA TYR A 134 11.43 -3.53 -2.78
C TYR A 134 10.93 -4.14 -4.10
N ASN A 135 9.84 -4.91 -4.05
CA ASN A 135 9.28 -5.53 -5.23
C ASN A 135 8.66 -4.51 -6.21
N VAL A 136 8.08 -3.41 -5.71
CA VAL A 136 7.65 -2.26 -6.52
C VAL A 136 8.84 -1.68 -7.31
N ALA A 137 9.97 -1.42 -6.64
CA ALA A 137 11.17 -0.92 -7.30
C ALA A 137 11.71 -1.90 -8.36
N CYS A 138 11.65 -3.21 -8.08
CA CYS A 138 12.01 -4.25 -9.04
C CYS A 138 11.09 -4.25 -10.27
N CYS A 139 9.79 -4.03 -10.09
CA CYS A 139 8.84 -3.89 -11.20
C CYS A 139 9.18 -2.68 -12.05
N TYR A 140 9.41 -1.51 -11.44
CA TYR A 140 9.81 -0.30 -12.17
C TYR A 140 11.12 -0.47 -12.95
N SER A 141 12.11 -1.17 -12.38
CA SER A 141 13.35 -1.50 -13.08
C SER A 141 13.08 -2.35 -14.32
N LYS A 142 12.22 -3.37 -14.22
CA LYS A 142 11.84 -4.23 -15.37
C LYS A 142 11.01 -3.51 -16.42
N LEU A 143 10.26 -2.48 -16.04
CA LEU A 143 9.49 -1.61 -16.94
C LEU A 143 10.33 -0.49 -17.56
N ASN A 144 11.66 -0.47 -17.36
CA ASN A 144 12.56 0.63 -17.77
C ASN A 144 12.17 2.01 -17.20
N GLN A 145 11.38 2.05 -16.13
CA GLN A 145 10.99 3.28 -15.42
C GLN A 145 11.95 3.56 -14.27
N VAL A 146 13.24 3.73 -14.60
CA VAL A 146 14.34 3.80 -13.62
C VAL A 146 14.15 4.96 -12.62
N GLN A 147 13.66 6.12 -13.07
CA GLN A 147 13.43 7.28 -12.20
C GLN A 147 12.34 7.03 -11.14
N ALA A 148 11.26 6.34 -11.52
CA ALA A 148 10.19 5.97 -10.61
C ALA A 148 10.65 4.89 -9.61
N GLY A 149 11.47 3.94 -10.07
CA GLY A 149 12.08 2.93 -9.21
C GLY A 149 13.02 3.53 -8.16
N LEU A 150 13.83 4.52 -8.53
CA LEU A 150 14.71 5.24 -7.60
C LEU A 150 13.93 6.03 -6.54
N SER A 151 12.88 6.75 -6.94
CA SER A 151 12.01 7.48 -6.01
C SER A 151 11.33 6.54 -5.00
N ALA A 152 10.83 5.39 -5.46
CA ALA A 152 10.20 4.39 -4.58
C ALA A 152 11.20 3.75 -3.61
N LEU A 153 12.46 3.57 -4.04
CA LEU A 153 13.55 3.10 -3.18
C LEU A 153 13.94 4.14 -2.14
N GLU A 154 14.02 5.41 -2.51
CA GLU A 154 14.32 6.52 -1.61
C GLU A 154 13.23 6.65 -0.52
N ASP A 155 11.95 6.59 -0.91
CA ASP A 155 10.82 6.57 0.03
C ASP A 155 10.89 5.37 0.99
N ALA A 156 11.28 4.19 0.49
CA ALA A 156 11.44 2.99 1.30
C ALA A 156 12.58 3.13 2.32
N MET A 157 13.73 3.66 1.89
CA MET A 157 14.89 3.90 2.75
C MET A 157 14.59 4.96 3.82
N GLN A 158 13.91 6.05 3.45
CA GLN A 158 13.53 7.12 4.37
C GLN A 158 12.49 6.65 5.40
N ALA A 159 11.68 5.63 5.07
CA ALA A 159 10.79 4.96 6.00
C ALA A 159 11.50 3.99 6.98
N GLY A 160 12.85 3.92 6.96
CA GLY A 160 13.65 3.10 7.88
C GLY A 160 14.01 1.72 7.34
N TYR A 161 13.98 1.51 6.02
CA TYR A 161 14.41 0.26 5.42
C TYR A 161 15.94 0.16 5.37
N GLU A 162 16.55 -0.48 6.37
CA GLU A 162 18.01 -0.66 6.46
C GLU A 162 18.47 -2.08 6.09
N ASP A 163 17.58 -3.07 6.04
CA ASP A 163 17.97 -4.49 6.14
C ASP A 163 17.70 -5.28 4.85
N TYR A 164 18.51 -5.04 3.82
CA TYR A 164 18.53 -5.85 2.58
C TYR A 164 19.18 -7.23 2.76
N LYS A 165 19.76 -7.52 3.95
CA LYS A 165 20.53 -8.74 4.24
C LYS A 165 19.74 -9.81 5.02
N LYS A 166 18.60 -9.46 5.63
CA LYS A 166 17.85 -10.38 6.51
C LYS A 166 16.86 -11.30 5.81
N TYR A 167 16.63 -11.12 4.53
CA TYR A 167 15.68 -11.95 3.80
C TYR A 167 16.41 -13.16 3.22
N ASP A 168 16.30 -14.27 3.94
CA ASP A 168 16.58 -15.60 3.41
C ASP A 168 15.90 -15.76 2.05
N GLU A 169 16.62 -16.43 1.16
CA GLU A 169 16.57 -16.51 -0.30
C GLU A 169 15.23 -16.93 -0.94
N SER A 170 14.14 -17.02 -0.18
CA SER A 170 12.80 -17.43 -0.64
C SER A 170 12.03 -16.32 -1.38
N PHE A 171 12.24 -15.04 -1.03
CA PHE A 171 11.36 -13.94 -1.44
C PHE A 171 12.00 -12.88 -2.35
N ILE A 172 13.33 -12.84 -2.46
CA ILE A 172 14.04 -11.83 -3.24
C ILE A 172 14.60 -12.47 -4.52
N ASN A 173 14.34 -11.85 -5.66
CA ASN A 173 14.90 -12.29 -6.94
C ASN A 173 16.39 -11.92 -7.01
N GLU A 174 17.27 -12.93 -7.06
CA GLU A 174 18.72 -12.77 -7.17
C GLU A 174 19.15 -11.87 -8.34
N ASN A 175 18.40 -11.89 -9.47
CA ASN A 175 18.66 -11.02 -10.61
C ASN A 175 18.38 -9.54 -10.33
N ALA A 176 17.43 -9.23 -9.44
CA ALA A 176 17.14 -7.87 -9.03
C ALA A 176 18.19 -7.33 -8.06
N ILE A 177 18.70 -8.17 -7.14
CA ILE A 177 19.87 -7.85 -6.32
C ILE A 177 21.08 -7.52 -7.22
N ASN A 178 21.32 -8.32 -8.25
CA ASN A 178 22.45 -8.12 -9.16
C ASN A 178 22.29 -6.85 -10.00
N ALA A 179 21.07 -6.52 -10.44
CA ALA A 179 20.77 -5.25 -11.11
C ALA A 179 21.04 -4.03 -10.20
N ILE A 180 20.68 -4.11 -8.92
CA ILE A 180 20.93 -3.06 -7.92
C ILE A 180 22.44 -2.92 -7.64
N LYS A 181 23.15 -4.04 -7.45
CA LYS A 181 24.62 -4.04 -7.30
C LYS A 181 25.32 -3.40 -8.50
N SER A 182 24.79 -3.62 -9.71
CA SER A 182 25.29 -3.02 -10.94
C SER A 182 24.97 -1.52 -11.05
N LEU A 183 23.79 -1.09 -10.62
CA LEU A 183 23.34 0.31 -10.67
C LEU A 183 24.04 1.19 -9.62
N PHE A 184 24.28 0.67 -8.42
CA PHE A 184 24.87 1.41 -7.31
C PHE A 184 26.38 1.19 -7.14
N GLY A 185 27.04 0.46 -8.05
CA GLY A 185 28.51 0.42 -8.13
C GLY A 185 29.21 -0.22 -6.93
N PHE A 186 28.54 -1.11 -6.17
CA PHE A 186 29.12 -1.84 -5.02
C PHE A 186 30.28 -2.79 -5.39
N ASN A 187 30.78 -2.74 -6.64
CA ASN A 187 31.88 -3.53 -7.16
C ASN A 187 33.11 -2.68 -7.53
N LYS A 188 33.42 -1.64 -6.74
CA LYS A 188 34.77 -1.07 -6.73
C LYS A 188 35.39 -1.32 -5.35
N LYS A 189 36.24 -2.36 -5.36
CA LYS A 189 37.29 -2.78 -4.40
C LYS A 189 37.32 -2.12 -3.03
#